data_AF-A0A1M5NB72-F1
#
_entry.id   AF-A0A1M5NB72-F1
#
_cell.length_a   1.000
_cell.length_b   1.000
_cell.length_c   1.000
_cell.angle_alpha   90.00
_cell.angle_beta   90.00
_cell.angle_gamma   90.00
#
_symmetry.space_group_name_H-M   'P 1'
#
loop_
_entity.id
_entity.type
_entity.pdbx_description
1 polymer ?
#
loop_
_entity_poly.entity_id
_entity_poly.type
_entity_poly.pdbx_seq_one_letter_code
_entity_poly.pdbx_strand_id
1 'polypeptide(L)'
;MQRCLAAAAIFVISVQSCCAQGADPFYDWLKVQVASIASDLKAKIEPEYKEVASQIYFHVDQYGLANAGALIDPQRHQREVVVFRGLGGMLELVSLALAYGSDPPQCGYAFIDKTYQDFYNNSARSARNLQPTDVVPPSVFWQTMPECQKAITDILSRKPDLDEQYRYYFGSSVLLLLLHETAHHVLGHVEHPISVSPETPEYISQARYREDEADLWAIQRMNNMKLAILNAVPLFLHSVLAEAPLDAEYLNMQTHSPGTARVRRLLEAAATQNPEPYASQIRSMKSLFPDH
;
A
#
# COMPACT_ATOMS: atom_id res chain seq x y z
N MET A 1 44.77 -26.06 -32.10
CA MET A 1 43.70 -25.06 -31.94
C MET A 1 42.38 -25.80 -31.75
N GLN A 2 41.52 -25.26 -30.88
CA GLN A 2 40.08 -25.52 -30.76
C GLN A 2 39.59 -26.76 -29.99
N ARG A 3 39.16 -26.43 -28.76
CA ARG A 3 37.85 -26.68 -28.12
C ARG A 3 37.51 -28.12 -27.70
N CYS A 4 37.75 -28.37 -26.42
CA CYS A 4 36.83 -29.09 -25.55
C CYS A 4 35.44 -28.44 -25.60
N LEU A 5 34.39 -29.22 -25.85
CA LEU A 5 33.01 -28.84 -25.55
C LEU A 5 32.26 -30.02 -24.95
N ALA A 6 31.93 -29.81 -23.67
CA ALA A 6 30.70 -30.20 -22.98
C ALA A 6 30.25 -31.67 -23.04
N ALA A 7 30.62 -32.38 -21.98
CA ALA A 7 29.87 -33.50 -21.44
C ALA A 7 28.64 -33.02 -20.64
N ALA A 8 27.76 -33.99 -20.41
CA ALA A 8 26.76 -34.08 -19.35
C ALA A 8 25.42 -33.39 -19.56
N ALA A 9 24.56 -34.15 -20.24
CA ALA A 9 23.12 -34.14 -20.11
C ALA A 9 22.67 -34.31 -18.64
N ILE A 10 21.68 -33.50 -18.27
CA ILE A 10 20.47 -33.86 -17.52
C ILE A 10 20.70 -34.63 -16.20
N PHE A 11 20.81 -33.88 -15.11
CA PHE A 11 20.32 -34.32 -13.81
C PHE A 11 18.83 -33.95 -13.70
N VAL A 12 17.96 -34.92 -13.99
CA VAL A 12 16.59 -34.91 -13.46
C VAL A 12 16.71 -35.17 -11.97
N ILE A 13 16.55 -34.14 -11.15
CA ILE A 13 16.26 -34.34 -9.74
C ILE A 13 14.75 -34.26 -9.57
N SER A 14 14.13 -35.43 -9.60
CA SER A 14 12.85 -35.68 -8.95
C SER A 14 13.05 -35.53 -7.44
N VAL A 15 12.59 -34.41 -6.87
CA VAL A 15 12.29 -34.33 -5.44
C VAL A 15 10.79 -34.10 -5.30
N GLN A 16 10.07 -35.18 -5.05
CA GLN A 16 8.86 -35.09 -4.24
C GLN A 16 9.32 -34.67 -2.83
N SER A 17 8.97 -33.46 -2.44
CA SER A 17 8.99 -33.03 -1.05
C SER A 17 7.76 -32.17 -0.82
N CYS A 18 6.80 -32.74 -0.07
CA CYS A 18 5.87 -31.95 0.74
C CYS A 18 6.67 -30.89 1.50
N CYS A 19 6.17 -29.66 1.54
CA CYS A 19 6.65 -28.58 2.41
C CYS A 19 8.05 -28.04 2.10
N ALA A 20 8.29 -27.58 0.87
CA ALA A 20 9.13 -26.40 0.68
C ALA A 20 8.19 -25.25 0.33
N GLN A 21 7.71 -24.52 1.35
CA GLN A 21 7.33 -23.12 1.15
C GLN A 21 8.59 -22.46 0.59
N GLY A 22 8.64 -22.28 -0.74
CA GLY A 22 9.74 -21.55 -1.36
C GLY A 22 9.81 -20.19 -0.68
N ALA A 23 11.01 -19.75 -0.32
CA ALA A 23 11.21 -18.39 0.15
C ALA A 23 10.59 -17.45 -0.89
N ASP A 24 9.60 -16.66 -0.48
CA ASP A 24 9.06 -15.58 -1.28
C ASP A 24 9.90 -14.33 -0.97
N PRO A 25 10.88 -13.99 -1.82
CA PRO A 25 11.86 -12.95 -1.51
C PRO A 25 11.19 -11.58 -1.36
N PHE A 26 10.06 -11.34 -2.05
CA PHE A 26 9.27 -10.13 -1.90
C PHE A 26 8.61 -10.07 -0.53
N TYR A 27 7.96 -11.15 -0.09
CA TYR A 27 7.35 -11.21 1.23
C TYR A 27 8.38 -11.03 2.35
N ASP A 28 9.55 -11.65 2.23
CA ASP A 28 10.65 -11.48 3.19
C ASP A 28 11.18 -10.04 3.21
N TRP A 29 11.37 -9.44 2.04
CA TRP A 29 11.75 -8.04 1.92
C TRP A 29 10.71 -7.10 2.52
N LEU A 30 9.42 -7.30 2.23
CA LEU A 30 8.31 -6.48 2.72
C LEU A 30 8.22 -6.52 4.25
N LYS A 31 8.39 -7.70 4.87
CA LYS A 31 8.47 -7.84 6.34
C LYS A 31 9.57 -6.97 6.92
N VAL A 32 10.76 -6.95 6.31
CA VAL A 32 11.89 -6.14 6.77
C VAL A 32 11.56 -4.65 6.64
N GLN A 33 10.98 -4.21 5.52
CA GLN A 33 10.60 -2.80 5.34
C GLN A 33 9.55 -2.35 6.35
N VAL A 34 8.46 -3.10 6.50
CA VAL A 34 7.38 -2.78 7.46
C VAL A 34 7.91 -2.75 8.88
N ALA A 35 8.74 -3.72 9.28
CA ALA A 35 9.36 -3.73 10.60
C ALA A 35 10.27 -2.51 10.83
N SER A 36 11.07 -2.13 9.83
CA SER A 36 11.93 -0.95 9.91
C SER A 36 11.13 0.34 10.06
N ILE A 37 10.10 0.54 9.23
CA ILE A 37 9.25 1.74 9.26
C ILE A 37 8.44 1.79 10.56
N ALA A 38 7.93 0.66 11.04
CA ALA A 38 7.22 0.56 12.31
C ALA A 38 8.14 0.89 13.50
N SER A 39 9.40 0.43 13.48
CA SER A 39 10.39 0.78 14.49
C SER A 39 10.64 2.28 14.54
N ASP A 40 10.81 2.91 13.37
CA ASP A 40 10.98 4.36 13.25
C ASP A 40 9.75 5.14 13.73
N LEU A 41 8.54 4.66 13.40
CA LEU A 41 7.28 5.22 13.88
C LEU A 41 7.25 5.22 15.40
N LYS A 42 7.49 4.06 16.04
CA LYS A 42 7.48 3.94 17.51
C LYS A 42 8.50 4.86 18.19
N ALA A 43 9.65 5.10 17.54
CA ALA A 43 10.67 5.99 18.07
C ALA A 43 10.27 7.47 17.98
N LYS A 44 9.59 7.86 16.89
CA LYS A 44 9.26 9.26 16.54
C LYS A 44 7.89 9.72 17.01
N ILE A 45 6.99 8.79 17.34
CA ILE A 45 5.64 9.13 17.82
C ILE A 45 5.70 9.95 19.12
N GLU A 46 4.77 10.87 19.28
CA GLU A 46 4.74 11.82 20.39
C GLU A 46 4.57 11.10 21.74
N PRO A 47 5.17 11.62 22.85
CA PRO A 47 5.20 10.95 24.14
C PRO A 47 3.85 10.47 24.66
N GLU A 48 2.79 11.24 24.45
CA GLU A 48 1.43 10.94 24.90
C GLU A 48 0.82 9.70 24.21
N TYR A 49 1.35 9.27 23.05
CA TYR A 49 0.87 8.09 22.32
C TYR A 49 1.84 6.91 22.38
N LYS A 50 3.02 7.09 22.99
CA LYS A 50 4.07 6.06 23.04
C LYS A 50 3.63 4.78 23.73
N GLU A 51 2.82 4.88 24.78
CA GLU A 51 2.34 3.70 25.51
C GLU A 51 1.56 2.77 24.57
N VAL A 52 0.51 3.28 23.93
CA VAL A 52 -0.33 2.50 23.00
C VAL A 52 0.51 2.01 21.81
N ALA A 53 1.29 2.89 21.18
CA ALA A 53 2.09 2.55 20.01
C ALA A 53 3.15 1.46 20.30
N SER A 54 3.74 1.47 21.50
CA SER A 54 4.73 0.46 21.90
C SER A 54 4.15 -0.95 21.97
N GLN A 55 2.86 -1.06 22.33
CA GLN A 55 2.13 -2.32 22.49
C GLN A 55 1.64 -2.93 21.17
N ILE A 56 1.64 -2.16 20.08
CA ILE A 56 1.22 -2.63 18.76
C ILE A 56 2.28 -3.55 18.15
N TYR A 57 1.89 -4.75 17.77
CA TYR A 57 2.68 -5.66 16.95
C TYR A 57 2.39 -5.42 15.47
N PHE A 58 3.38 -4.89 14.76
CA PHE A 58 3.31 -4.64 13.33
C PHE A 58 3.84 -5.86 12.57
N HIS A 59 3.05 -6.40 11.65
CA HIS A 59 3.49 -7.53 10.83
C HIS A 59 2.87 -7.52 9.43
N VAL A 60 3.43 -8.36 8.57
CA VAL A 60 2.92 -8.59 7.22
C VAL A 60 2.28 -9.96 7.19
N ASP A 61 1.07 -10.05 6.67
CA ASP A 61 0.43 -11.33 6.42
C ASP A 61 0.67 -11.78 4.98
N GLN A 62 0.87 -13.08 4.79
CA GLN A 62 1.05 -13.73 3.50
C GLN A 62 -0.19 -13.67 2.58
N TYR A 63 -1.38 -13.37 3.11
CA TYR A 63 -2.59 -13.26 2.28
C TYR A 63 -2.46 -12.14 1.24
N GLY A 64 -2.87 -12.44 0.01
CA GLY A 64 -2.78 -11.54 -1.14
C GLY A 64 -3.83 -10.42 -1.17
N LEU A 65 -4.44 -10.08 -0.04
CA LEU A 65 -5.45 -9.02 0.03
C LEU A 65 -4.80 -7.64 -0.16
N ALA A 66 -5.48 -6.75 -0.88
CA ALA A 66 -5.05 -5.36 -1.04
C ALA A 66 -5.64 -4.48 0.07
N ASN A 67 -5.34 -4.79 1.34
CA ASN A 67 -5.78 -4.00 2.49
C ASN A 67 -4.72 -3.98 3.61
N ALA A 68 -5.00 -3.23 4.69
CA ALA A 68 -4.39 -3.37 6.00
C ALA A 68 -5.49 -3.42 7.07
N GLY A 69 -5.11 -3.61 8.34
CA GLY A 69 -6.07 -3.46 9.42
C GLY A 69 -5.43 -3.38 10.81
N ALA A 70 -6.16 -2.74 11.71
CA ALA A 70 -5.92 -2.70 13.14
C ALA A 70 -6.85 -3.67 13.88
N LEU A 71 -6.30 -4.55 14.70
CA LEU A 71 -7.06 -5.59 15.40
C LEU A 71 -6.47 -5.92 16.77
N ILE A 72 -7.26 -6.59 17.62
CA ILE A 72 -6.78 -7.18 18.86
C ILE A 72 -6.74 -8.69 18.67
N ASP A 73 -5.56 -9.30 18.81
CA ASP A 73 -5.44 -10.76 18.85
C ASP A 73 -6.27 -11.27 20.04
N PRO A 74 -7.31 -12.08 19.81
CA PRO A 74 -8.22 -12.50 20.87
C PRO A 74 -7.59 -13.50 21.85
N GLN A 75 -6.51 -14.19 21.46
CA GLN A 75 -5.81 -15.17 22.30
C GLN A 75 -4.71 -14.51 23.12
N ARG A 76 -3.95 -13.60 22.52
CA ARG A 76 -2.83 -12.91 23.17
C ARG A 76 -3.22 -11.58 23.81
N HIS A 77 -4.45 -11.11 23.58
CA HIS A 77 -4.91 -9.77 23.93
C HIS A 77 -3.91 -8.68 23.48
N GLN A 78 -3.30 -8.89 22.32
CA GLN A 78 -2.24 -8.05 21.78
C GLN A 78 -2.81 -7.15 20.68
N ARG A 79 -2.46 -5.86 20.69
CA ARG A 79 -2.77 -4.94 19.59
C ARG A 79 -1.93 -5.32 18.38
N GLU A 80 -2.54 -5.42 17.22
CA GLU A 80 -1.85 -5.77 15.99
C GLU A 80 -2.24 -4.82 14.85
N VAL A 81 -1.23 -4.44 14.08
CA VAL A 81 -1.43 -3.83 12.76
C VAL A 81 -0.89 -4.80 11.73
N VAL A 82 -1.77 -5.25 10.85
CA VAL A 82 -1.46 -6.19 9.77
C VAL A 82 -1.44 -5.45 8.44
N VAL A 83 -0.35 -5.60 7.69
CA VAL A 83 -0.27 -5.20 6.29
C VAL A 83 -0.37 -6.46 5.44
N PHE A 84 -1.41 -6.58 4.62
CA PHE A 84 -1.52 -7.74 3.74
C PHE A 84 -0.51 -7.65 2.59
N ARG A 85 0.08 -8.79 2.20
CA ARG A 85 1.07 -8.88 1.11
C ARG A 85 0.58 -8.24 -0.19
N GLY A 86 -0.72 -8.35 -0.48
CA GLY A 86 -1.30 -7.73 -1.68
C GLY A 86 -1.19 -6.22 -1.68
N LEU A 87 -1.50 -5.56 -0.55
CA LEU A 87 -1.36 -4.11 -0.43
C LEU A 87 0.10 -3.68 -0.56
N GLY A 88 1.00 -4.38 0.12
CA GLY A 88 2.44 -4.11 0.01
C GLY A 88 2.95 -4.24 -1.42
N GLY A 89 2.50 -5.26 -2.16
CA GLY A 89 2.88 -5.46 -3.56
C GLY A 89 2.32 -4.38 -4.47
N MET A 90 1.08 -3.96 -4.26
CA MET A 90 0.50 -2.83 -5.00
C MET A 90 1.28 -1.54 -4.73
N LEU A 91 1.57 -1.23 -3.45
CA LEU A 91 2.33 -0.03 -3.09
C LEU A 91 3.73 -0.05 -3.70
N GLU A 92 4.40 -1.20 -3.72
CA GLU A 92 5.69 -1.36 -4.40
C GLU A 92 5.56 -1.07 -5.90
N LEU A 93 4.65 -1.74 -6.60
CA LEU A 93 4.49 -1.62 -8.04
C LEU A 93 4.10 -0.21 -8.48
N VAL A 94 3.21 0.46 -7.74
CA VAL A 94 2.83 1.85 -8.02
C VAL A 94 4.00 2.81 -7.70
N SER A 95 4.74 2.58 -6.62
CA SER A 95 5.93 3.39 -6.31
C SER A 95 7.00 3.25 -7.40
N LEU A 96 7.22 2.04 -7.90
CA LEU A 96 8.08 1.79 -9.05
C LEU A 96 7.52 2.49 -10.29
N ALA A 97 6.22 2.41 -10.57
CA ALA A 97 5.62 3.08 -11.72
C ALA A 97 5.80 4.61 -11.68
N LEU A 98 5.68 5.23 -10.51
CA LEU A 98 5.83 6.68 -10.36
C LEU A 98 7.30 7.12 -10.44
N ALA A 99 8.21 6.39 -9.78
CA ALA A 99 9.63 6.71 -9.83
C ALA A 99 10.22 6.45 -11.23
N TYR A 100 9.92 5.28 -11.81
CA TYR A 100 10.51 4.80 -13.05
C TYR A 100 9.70 5.19 -14.30
N GLY A 101 8.43 5.55 -14.18
CA GLY A 101 7.56 5.90 -15.32
C GLY A 101 7.36 7.39 -15.52
N SER A 102 8.13 8.24 -14.84
CA SER A 102 8.00 9.71 -14.92
C SER A 102 8.47 10.30 -16.26
N ASP A 103 9.26 9.56 -17.06
CA ASP A 103 9.71 9.98 -18.40
C ASP A 103 9.83 8.76 -19.35
N PRO A 104 8.86 8.51 -20.25
CA PRO A 104 7.69 9.33 -20.53
C PRO A 104 6.46 8.92 -19.66
N PRO A 105 5.69 9.90 -19.12
CA PRO A 105 4.65 9.68 -18.10
C PRO A 105 3.59 8.62 -18.44
N GLN A 106 3.23 8.50 -19.72
CA GLN A 106 2.20 7.57 -20.19
C GLN A 106 2.52 6.09 -19.89
N CYS A 107 3.80 5.74 -19.79
CA CYS A 107 4.25 4.38 -19.49
C CYS A 107 4.06 4.02 -18.01
N GLY A 108 4.24 4.99 -17.11
CA GLY A 108 3.94 4.84 -15.70
C GLY A 108 2.44 4.68 -15.47
N TYR A 109 1.63 5.59 -16.03
CA TYR A 109 0.17 5.56 -15.85
C TYR A 109 -0.48 4.29 -16.41
N ALA A 110 -0.12 3.86 -17.62
CA ALA A 110 -0.67 2.63 -18.20
C ALA A 110 -0.36 1.40 -17.34
N PHE A 111 0.81 1.37 -16.69
CA PHE A 111 1.17 0.28 -15.79
C PHE A 111 0.43 0.36 -14.45
N ILE A 112 0.21 1.56 -13.91
CA ILE A 112 -0.64 1.77 -12.73
C ILE A 112 -2.04 1.22 -13.01
N ASP A 113 -2.67 1.62 -14.11
CA ASP A 113 -4.01 1.15 -14.50
C ASP A 113 -4.08 -0.38 -14.57
N LYS A 114 -3.09 -1.01 -15.22
CA LYS A 114 -3.01 -2.48 -15.31
C LYS A 114 -2.84 -3.13 -13.94
N THR A 115 -1.99 -2.58 -13.08
CA THR A 115 -1.74 -3.08 -11.72
C THR A 115 -3.05 -3.11 -10.94
N TYR A 116 -3.79 -2.00 -10.93
CA TYR A 116 -5.08 -1.94 -10.26
C TYR A 116 -6.08 -2.94 -10.82
N GLN A 117 -6.16 -3.07 -12.14
CA GLN A 117 -7.03 -4.06 -12.78
C GLN A 117 -6.70 -5.50 -12.34
N ASP A 118 -5.42 -5.85 -12.22
CA ASP A 118 -4.99 -7.17 -11.74
C ASP A 118 -5.35 -7.41 -10.28
N PHE A 119 -5.14 -6.41 -9.40
CA PHE A 119 -5.51 -6.51 -7.99
C PHE A 119 -7.03 -6.62 -7.79
N TYR A 120 -7.85 -5.90 -8.58
CA TYR A 120 -9.31 -6.07 -8.55
C TYR A 120 -9.73 -7.46 -9.01
N ASN A 121 -9.18 -7.93 -10.13
CA ASN A 121 -9.47 -9.25 -10.64
C ASN A 121 -9.13 -10.32 -9.60
N ASN A 122 -7.97 -10.21 -8.94
CA ASN A 122 -7.54 -11.14 -7.89
C ASN A 122 -8.41 -11.07 -6.63
N SER A 123 -8.88 -9.88 -6.25
CA SER A 123 -9.79 -9.71 -5.12
C SER A 123 -11.15 -10.36 -5.41
N ALA A 124 -11.72 -10.10 -6.60
CA ALA A 124 -12.97 -10.71 -7.06
C ALA A 124 -12.87 -12.25 -7.19
N ARG A 125 -11.72 -12.75 -7.64
CA ARG A 125 -11.42 -14.19 -7.67
C ARG A 125 -11.40 -14.79 -6.26
N SER A 126 -10.69 -14.15 -5.34
CA SER A 126 -10.58 -14.60 -3.95
C SER A 126 -11.95 -14.65 -3.26
N ALA A 127 -12.79 -13.62 -3.45
CA ALA A 127 -14.16 -13.59 -2.94
C ALA A 127 -15.03 -14.76 -3.46
N ARG A 128 -14.73 -15.25 -4.66
CA ARG A 128 -15.39 -16.42 -5.28
C ARG A 128 -14.68 -17.75 -4.97
N ASN A 129 -13.78 -17.79 -3.99
CA ASN A 129 -12.94 -18.94 -3.65
C ASN A 129 -12.09 -19.46 -4.82
N LEU A 130 -11.76 -18.59 -5.79
CA LEU A 130 -10.87 -18.91 -6.89
C LEU A 130 -9.44 -18.47 -6.54
N GLN A 131 -8.47 -19.27 -6.99
CA GLN A 131 -7.05 -18.92 -6.84
C GLN A 131 -6.74 -17.60 -7.56
N PRO A 132 -6.05 -16.64 -6.93
CA PRO A 132 -5.54 -15.44 -7.60
C PRO A 132 -4.66 -15.81 -8.80
N THR A 133 -4.60 -14.92 -9.80
CA THR A 133 -3.64 -14.99 -10.90
C THR A 133 -2.41 -14.14 -10.58
N ASP A 134 -1.27 -14.46 -11.19
CA ASP A 134 -0.06 -13.67 -11.03
C ASP A 134 -0.29 -12.22 -11.50
N VAL A 135 0.26 -11.26 -10.75
CA VAL A 135 0.27 -9.84 -11.15
C VAL A 135 1.44 -9.64 -12.11
N VAL A 136 1.20 -8.94 -13.22
CA VAL A 136 2.25 -8.71 -14.23
C VAL A 136 3.27 -7.71 -13.66
N PRO A 137 4.57 -8.06 -13.57
CA PRO A 137 5.57 -7.12 -13.09
C PRO A 137 5.82 -6.01 -14.13
N PRO A 138 6.32 -4.84 -13.70
CA PRO A 138 6.48 -3.67 -14.59
C PRO A 138 7.37 -3.98 -15.78
N SER A 139 8.47 -4.71 -15.54
CA SER A 139 9.43 -5.10 -16.56
C SER A 139 8.84 -5.98 -17.66
N VAL A 140 7.79 -6.76 -17.38
CA VAL A 140 7.11 -7.61 -18.37
C VAL A 140 6.04 -6.78 -19.09
N PHE A 141 5.23 -6.04 -18.34
CA PHE A 141 4.19 -5.19 -18.92
C PHE A 141 4.76 -4.23 -19.95
N TRP A 142 5.83 -3.54 -19.62
CA TRP A 142 6.39 -2.55 -20.52
C TRP A 142 7.05 -3.12 -21.78
N GLN A 143 7.46 -4.39 -21.79
CA GLN A 143 7.92 -5.04 -23.02
C GLN A 143 6.78 -5.21 -24.03
N THR A 144 5.53 -5.16 -23.57
CA THR A 144 4.34 -5.20 -24.44
C THR A 144 3.96 -3.83 -25.01
N MET A 145 4.64 -2.76 -24.60
CA MET A 145 4.43 -1.39 -25.07
C MET A 145 5.70 -0.90 -25.81
N PRO A 146 5.74 -0.99 -27.16
CA PRO A 146 6.92 -0.60 -27.95
C PRO A 146 7.41 0.83 -27.67
N GLU A 147 6.50 1.75 -27.38
CA GLU A 147 6.77 3.14 -27.01
C GLU A 147 7.43 3.29 -25.63
N CYS A 148 7.30 2.30 -24.74
CA CYS A 148 7.86 2.30 -23.39
C CYS A 148 9.19 1.53 -23.31
N GLN A 149 9.46 0.63 -24.24
CA GLN A 149 10.62 -0.26 -24.22
C GLN A 149 11.96 0.50 -24.17
N LYS A 150 12.08 1.63 -24.86
CA LYS A 150 13.29 2.46 -24.87
C LYS A 150 13.48 3.23 -23.56
N ALA A 151 12.39 3.78 -23.01
CA ALA A 151 12.40 4.57 -21.80
C ALA A 151 12.99 3.79 -20.61
N ILE A 152 12.65 2.50 -20.49
CA ILE A 152 13.08 1.65 -19.37
C ILE A 152 14.57 1.34 -19.39
N THR A 153 15.15 1.19 -20.58
CA THR A 153 16.59 0.97 -20.69
C THR A 153 17.36 2.20 -20.19
N ASP A 154 16.86 3.40 -20.51
CA ASP A 154 17.45 4.67 -20.08
C ASP A 154 17.20 4.93 -18.59
N ILE A 155 16.00 4.63 -18.09
CA ILE A 155 15.61 4.77 -16.69
C ILE A 155 16.42 3.82 -15.78
N LEU A 156 16.53 2.53 -16.12
CA LEU A 156 17.32 1.56 -15.35
C LEU A 156 18.83 1.85 -15.38
N SER A 157 19.29 2.74 -16.28
CA SER A 157 20.67 3.21 -16.33
C SER A 157 20.98 4.38 -15.38
N ARG A 158 19.96 5.13 -14.91
CA ARG A 158 20.06 6.29 -13.99
C ARG A 158 19.77 5.88 -12.54
N LYS A 159 20.64 5.06 -11.94
CA LYS A 159 20.29 4.29 -10.72
C LYS A 159 20.18 5.06 -9.39
N PRO A 160 21.05 6.01 -9.01
CA PRO A 160 21.05 6.52 -7.64
C PRO A 160 19.81 7.35 -7.27
N ASP A 161 19.41 8.30 -8.13
CA ASP A 161 18.34 9.26 -7.82
C ASP A 161 16.94 8.62 -7.87
N LEU A 162 16.77 7.59 -8.70
CA LEU A 162 15.51 6.86 -8.86
C LEU A 162 15.23 5.89 -7.70
N ASP A 163 16.28 5.26 -7.17
CA ASP A 163 16.17 4.43 -5.97
C ASP A 163 15.74 5.26 -4.75
N GLU A 164 16.20 6.51 -4.66
CA GLU A 164 15.81 7.44 -3.60
C GLU A 164 14.33 7.85 -3.73
N GLN A 165 13.87 8.23 -4.93
CA GLN A 165 12.45 8.57 -5.16
C GLN A 165 11.52 7.40 -4.86
N TYR A 166 11.86 6.20 -5.33
CA TYR A 166 11.12 4.99 -5.00
C TYR A 166 11.02 4.78 -3.49
N ARG A 167 12.14 4.90 -2.76
CA ARG A 167 12.16 4.74 -1.29
C ARG A 167 11.27 5.76 -0.60
N TYR A 168 11.25 7.01 -1.08
CA TYR A 168 10.34 8.02 -0.55
C TYR A 168 8.88 7.67 -0.82
N TYR A 169 8.53 7.27 -2.04
CA TYR A 169 7.14 6.92 -2.37
C TYR A 169 6.64 5.72 -1.57
N PHE A 170 7.40 4.63 -1.58
CA PHE A 170 7.03 3.41 -0.87
C PHE A 170 7.04 3.64 0.65
N GLY A 171 8.12 4.22 1.18
CA GLY A 171 8.31 4.44 2.61
C GLY A 171 7.25 5.38 3.20
N SER A 172 6.95 6.50 2.53
CA SER A 172 5.91 7.43 3.01
C SER A 172 4.51 6.83 2.92
N SER A 173 4.22 6.02 1.89
CA SER A 173 2.94 5.33 1.76
C SER A 173 2.73 4.29 2.86
N VAL A 174 3.73 3.46 3.13
CA VAL A 174 3.68 2.49 4.22
C VAL A 174 3.62 3.19 5.57
N LEU A 175 4.38 4.26 5.78
CA LEU A 175 4.32 5.00 7.04
C LEU A 175 2.94 5.62 7.29
N LEU A 176 2.34 6.26 6.27
CA LEU A 176 1.01 6.85 6.40
C LEU A 176 -0.04 5.78 6.72
N LEU A 177 0.05 4.63 6.04
CA LEU A 177 -0.77 3.46 6.33
C LEU A 177 -0.61 3.00 7.79
N LEU A 178 0.63 2.81 8.27
CA LEU A 178 0.87 2.38 9.64
C LEU A 178 0.41 3.40 10.68
N LEU A 179 0.54 4.70 10.39
CA LEU A 179 0.00 5.77 11.25
C LEU A 179 -1.52 5.73 11.29
N HIS A 180 -2.18 5.52 10.16
CA HIS A 180 -3.63 5.37 10.08
C HIS A 180 -4.12 4.19 10.94
N GLU A 181 -3.53 3.01 10.77
CA GLU A 181 -3.91 1.84 11.58
C GLU A 181 -3.55 2.01 13.07
N THR A 182 -2.44 2.70 13.37
CA THR A 182 -2.10 3.08 14.76
C THR A 182 -3.14 4.01 15.35
N ALA A 183 -3.71 4.93 14.56
CA ALA A 183 -4.75 5.85 15.01
C ALA A 183 -5.99 5.10 15.51
N HIS A 184 -6.40 4.02 14.81
CA HIS A 184 -7.52 3.21 15.28
C HIS A 184 -7.32 2.62 16.68
N HIS A 185 -6.09 2.25 17.02
CA HIS A 185 -5.76 1.82 18.39
C HIS A 185 -5.73 2.99 19.38
N VAL A 186 -5.09 4.10 19.01
CA VAL A 186 -4.95 5.28 19.88
C VAL A 186 -6.30 5.92 20.20
N LEU A 187 -7.20 5.96 19.22
CA LEU A 187 -8.54 6.55 19.33
C LEU A 187 -9.58 5.56 19.90
N GLY A 188 -9.18 4.33 20.24
CA GLY A 188 -10.06 3.33 20.83
C GLY A 188 -11.08 2.74 19.85
N HIS A 189 -10.88 2.89 18.54
CA HIS A 189 -11.79 2.40 17.51
C HIS A 189 -11.88 0.87 17.50
N VAL A 190 -10.79 0.19 17.87
CA VAL A 190 -10.70 -1.28 17.88
C VAL A 190 -11.35 -1.87 19.15
N GLU A 191 -11.18 -1.21 20.30
CA GLU A 191 -11.72 -1.62 21.60
C GLU A 191 -13.22 -1.40 21.72
N HIS A 192 -13.72 -0.39 21.02
CA HIS A 192 -15.11 0.01 21.06
C HIS A 192 -15.72 -0.16 19.67
N PRO A 193 -15.90 -1.39 19.16
CA PRO A 193 -16.45 -1.60 17.82
C PRO A 193 -17.86 -1.00 17.72
N ILE A 194 -18.26 -0.63 16.51
CA ILE A 194 -19.59 -0.11 16.23
C ILE A 194 -20.62 -1.20 16.58
N SER A 195 -21.58 -0.87 17.45
CA SER A 195 -22.54 -1.84 18.01
C SER A 195 -23.76 -2.10 17.13
N VAL A 196 -23.91 -1.37 16.03
CA VAL A 196 -25.03 -1.50 15.09
C VAL A 196 -24.66 -2.39 13.89
N SER A 197 -25.66 -2.96 13.20
CA SER A 197 -25.44 -3.88 12.09
C SER A 197 -24.68 -3.20 10.93
N PRO A 198 -23.68 -3.87 10.31
CA PRO A 198 -22.89 -3.33 9.19
C PRO A 198 -23.70 -2.78 8.00
N GLU A 199 -24.90 -3.31 7.78
CA GLU A 199 -25.77 -2.92 6.67
C GLU A 199 -26.61 -1.66 6.94
N THR A 200 -26.47 -1.06 8.13
CA THR A 200 -27.27 0.10 8.52
C THR A 200 -26.62 1.42 8.09
N PRO A 201 -27.40 2.43 7.69
CA PRO A 201 -26.88 3.78 7.45
C PRO A 201 -26.13 4.35 8.65
N GLU A 202 -26.55 3.98 9.87
CA GLU A 202 -25.88 4.37 11.11
C GLU A 202 -24.48 3.78 11.22
N TYR A 203 -24.31 2.48 10.93
CA TYR A 203 -23.00 1.85 10.89
C TYR A 203 -22.08 2.54 9.88
N ILE A 204 -22.57 2.74 8.65
CA ILE A 204 -21.80 3.36 7.57
C ILE A 204 -21.36 4.78 7.98
N SER A 205 -22.24 5.55 8.63
CA SER A 205 -21.93 6.89 9.13
C SER A 205 -20.86 6.85 10.22
N GLN A 206 -21.00 5.98 11.23
CA GLN A 206 -20.02 5.84 12.31
C GLN A 206 -18.67 5.32 11.81
N ALA A 207 -18.66 4.39 10.85
CA ALA A 207 -17.44 3.89 10.23
C ALA A 207 -16.70 5.02 9.52
N ARG A 208 -17.39 5.78 8.66
CA ARG A 208 -16.82 6.95 7.97
C ARG A 208 -16.24 7.99 8.93
N TYR A 209 -16.94 8.27 10.02
CA TYR A 209 -16.45 9.20 11.04
C TYR A 209 -15.13 8.73 11.65
N ARG A 210 -15.02 7.44 12.01
CA ARG A 210 -13.80 6.86 12.58
C ARG A 210 -12.64 6.83 11.58
N GLU A 211 -12.92 6.57 10.31
CA GLU A 211 -11.94 6.67 9.23
C GLU A 211 -11.39 8.09 9.09
N ASP A 212 -12.27 9.09 9.07
CA ASP A 212 -11.89 10.49 8.96
C ASP A 212 -11.06 10.94 10.19
N GLU A 213 -11.41 10.49 11.41
CA GLU A 213 -10.61 10.74 12.61
C GLU A 213 -9.21 10.11 12.54
N ALA A 214 -9.13 8.85 12.09
CA ALA A 214 -7.86 8.14 11.94
C ALA A 214 -6.96 8.79 10.87
N ASP A 215 -7.53 9.21 9.75
CA ASP A 215 -6.86 9.97 8.69
C ASP A 215 -6.29 11.30 9.21
N LEU A 216 -7.12 12.10 9.87
CA LEU A 216 -6.69 13.40 10.43
C LEU A 216 -5.57 13.23 11.43
N TRP A 217 -5.68 12.23 12.30
CA TRP A 217 -4.64 11.89 13.26
C TRP A 217 -3.34 11.53 12.53
N ALA A 218 -3.38 10.65 11.52
CA ALA A 218 -2.20 10.19 10.79
C ALA A 218 -1.48 11.34 10.06
N ILE A 219 -2.22 12.22 9.39
CA ILE A 219 -1.67 13.40 8.69
C ILE A 219 -0.94 14.33 9.66
N GLN A 220 -1.58 14.64 10.81
CA GLN A 220 -0.98 15.51 11.81
C GLN A 220 0.37 14.97 12.27
N ARG A 221 0.48 13.65 12.45
CA ARG A 221 1.71 13.00 12.90
C ARG A 221 2.76 12.97 11.79
N MET A 222 2.38 12.71 10.54
CA MET A 222 3.30 12.87 9.40
C MET A 222 3.89 14.28 9.35
N ASN A 223 3.06 15.31 9.53
CA ASN A 223 3.49 16.71 9.56
C ASN A 223 4.43 17.00 10.74
N ASN A 224 4.11 16.50 11.94
CA ASN A 224 4.97 16.64 13.13
C ASN A 224 6.33 15.95 12.95
N MET A 225 6.36 14.81 12.26
CA MET A 225 7.58 14.11 11.87
C MET A 225 8.34 14.79 10.73
N LYS A 226 7.82 15.90 10.17
CA LYS A 226 8.37 16.65 9.03
C LYS A 226 8.53 15.77 7.78
N LEU A 227 7.60 14.86 7.56
CA LEU A 227 7.61 13.95 6.41
C LEU A 227 6.67 14.45 5.32
N ALA A 228 7.14 14.37 4.08
CA ALA A 228 6.39 14.89 2.95
C ALA A 228 5.20 13.98 2.63
N ILE A 229 3.99 14.40 3.00
CA ILE A 229 2.73 13.73 2.65
C ILE A 229 2.53 13.57 1.14
N LEU A 230 3.10 14.45 0.33
CA LEU A 230 3.11 14.33 -1.14
C LEU A 230 3.79 13.05 -1.63
N ASN A 231 4.65 12.42 -0.81
CA ASN A 231 5.28 11.15 -1.17
C ASN A 231 4.37 9.94 -0.88
N ALA A 232 3.23 10.11 -0.20
CA ALA A 232 2.27 9.03 0.04
C ALA A 232 1.27 8.84 -1.12
N VAL A 233 1.55 9.39 -2.30
CA VAL A 233 0.72 9.27 -3.53
C VAL A 233 0.31 7.83 -3.85
N PRO A 234 1.19 6.80 -3.78
CA PRO A 234 0.77 5.42 -4.01
C PRO A 234 -0.41 4.99 -3.14
N LEU A 235 -0.43 5.36 -1.85
CA LEU A 235 -1.55 5.05 -0.96
C LEU A 235 -2.82 5.82 -1.35
N PHE A 236 -2.70 7.10 -1.74
CA PHE A 236 -3.86 7.89 -2.20
C PHE A 236 -4.47 7.35 -3.49
N LEU A 237 -3.65 6.96 -4.46
CA LEU A 237 -4.10 6.30 -5.68
C LEU A 237 -4.86 5.02 -5.34
N HIS A 238 -4.41 4.28 -4.32
CA HIS A 238 -5.08 3.05 -3.90
C HIS A 238 -6.44 3.31 -3.32
N SER A 239 -6.52 4.31 -2.43
CA SER A 239 -7.79 4.71 -1.85
C SER A 239 -8.78 5.19 -2.90
N VAL A 240 -8.35 5.86 -3.97
CA VAL A 240 -9.27 6.30 -5.03
C VAL A 240 -9.70 5.17 -5.94
N LEU A 241 -8.74 4.39 -6.45
CA LEU A 241 -9.03 3.39 -7.47
C LEU A 241 -9.80 2.20 -6.88
N ALA A 242 -9.70 1.96 -5.57
CA ALA A 242 -10.46 0.94 -4.85
C ALA A 242 -11.99 1.15 -4.86
N GLU A 243 -12.47 2.34 -5.23
CA GLU A 243 -13.90 2.63 -5.39
C GLU A 243 -14.52 2.22 -6.73
N ALA A 244 -13.71 1.89 -7.75
CA ALA A 244 -14.26 1.55 -9.07
C ALA A 244 -15.19 0.31 -8.98
N PRO A 245 -16.29 0.27 -9.75
CA PRO A 245 -17.54 -0.39 -9.36
C PRO A 245 -17.36 -1.88 -9.12
N LEU A 246 -17.43 -2.26 -7.85
CA LEU A 246 -17.58 -3.64 -7.40
C LEU A 246 -19.01 -3.83 -6.92
N ASP A 247 -19.56 -5.02 -7.18
CA ASP A 247 -20.91 -5.43 -6.76
C ASP A 247 -21.17 -5.00 -5.30
N ALA A 248 -22.41 -4.55 -5.02
CA ALA A 248 -22.84 -4.02 -3.72
C ALA A 248 -22.51 -4.94 -2.52
N GLU A 249 -22.28 -6.23 -2.76
CA GLU A 249 -21.86 -7.23 -1.78
C GLU A 249 -20.41 -7.01 -1.28
N TYR A 250 -19.51 -6.51 -2.13
CA TYR A 250 -18.13 -6.19 -1.76
C TYR A 250 -18.01 -4.84 -1.03
N LEU A 251 -18.86 -3.87 -1.40
CA LEU A 251 -19.02 -2.60 -0.67
C LEU A 251 -19.46 -2.81 0.79
N ASN A 252 -20.22 -3.87 1.08
CA ASN A 252 -20.64 -4.21 2.44
C ASN A 252 -19.53 -4.88 3.28
N MET A 253 -18.44 -5.37 2.66
CA MET A 253 -17.32 -6.02 3.34
C MET A 253 -16.11 -5.09 3.56
N GLN A 254 -16.10 -3.92 2.93
CA GLN A 254 -15.09 -2.89 3.19
C GLN A 254 -15.55 -1.99 4.32
N THR A 255 -15.00 -2.21 5.51
CA THR A 255 -15.17 -1.34 6.70
C THR A 255 -14.54 0.04 6.54
N HIS A 256 -13.66 0.18 5.54
CA HIS A 256 -13.01 1.42 5.13
C HIS A 256 -13.49 1.66 3.70
N SER A 257 -14.46 2.53 3.43
CA SER A 257 -14.71 2.97 2.04
C SER A 257 -13.55 3.89 1.69
N PRO A 258 -12.51 3.40 0.98
CA PRO A 258 -11.44 4.27 0.51
C PRO A 258 -12.10 5.15 -0.56
N GLY A 259 -11.66 6.39 -0.77
CA GLY A 259 -12.32 7.12 -1.85
C GLY A 259 -11.82 8.48 -2.25
N THR A 260 -12.24 8.90 -3.44
CA THR A 260 -11.88 10.21 -4.00
C THR A 260 -12.22 11.34 -3.03
N ALA A 261 -13.43 11.30 -2.46
CA ALA A 261 -13.87 12.27 -1.48
C ALA A 261 -13.02 12.24 -0.19
N ARG A 262 -12.65 11.05 0.29
CA ARG A 262 -11.82 10.86 1.49
C ARG A 262 -10.40 11.38 1.27
N VAL A 263 -9.75 10.97 0.18
CA VAL A 263 -8.42 11.46 -0.23
C VAL A 263 -8.43 12.98 -0.36
N ARG A 264 -9.44 13.57 -1.00
CA ARG A 264 -9.55 15.04 -1.13
C ARG A 264 -9.66 15.74 0.22
N ARG A 265 -10.44 15.20 1.18
CA ARG A 265 -10.53 15.74 2.55
C ARG A 265 -9.18 15.64 3.28
N LEU A 266 -8.52 14.50 3.17
CA LEU A 266 -7.19 14.27 3.74
C LEU A 266 -6.16 15.27 3.18
N LEU A 267 -6.14 15.49 1.86
CA LEU A 267 -5.25 16.47 1.24
C LEU A 267 -5.58 17.91 1.64
N GLU A 268 -6.85 18.26 1.80
CA GLU A 268 -7.24 19.58 2.32
C GLU A 268 -6.76 19.78 3.77
N ALA A 269 -6.97 18.78 4.63
CA ALA A 269 -6.51 18.81 6.01
C ALA A 269 -4.97 18.92 6.09
N ALA A 270 -4.26 18.21 5.21
CA ALA A 270 -2.81 18.33 5.11
C ALA A 270 -2.37 19.73 4.66
N ALA A 271 -3.05 20.33 3.68
CA ALA A 271 -2.72 21.66 3.18
C ALA A 271 -2.94 22.75 4.24
N THR A 272 -3.98 22.65 5.08
CA THR A 272 -4.24 23.63 6.15
C THR A 272 -3.24 23.58 7.29
N GLN A 273 -2.57 22.44 7.49
CA GLN A 273 -1.57 22.23 8.54
C GLN A 273 -0.14 22.59 8.11
N ASN A 274 0.08 22.90 6.83
CA ASN A 274 1.40 23.14 6.27
C ASN A 274 1.57 24.61 5.83
N PRO A 275 2.79 25.18 5.89
CA PRO A 275 3.05 26.53 5.41
C PRO A 275 3.10 26.58 3.87
N GLU A 276 2.89 27.77 3.30
CA GLU A 276 3.20 28.03 1.89
C GLU A 276 4.72 28.01 1.65
N PRO A 277 5.22 27.58 0.46
CA PRO A 277 4.47 27.15 -0.73
C PRO A 277 4.04 25.67 -0.72
N TYR A 278 4.39 24.91 0.33
CA TYR A 278 4.13 23.47 0.40
C TYR A 278 2.63 23.15 0.47
N ALA A 279 1.85 23.96 1.18
CA ALA A 279 0.39 23.87 1.17
C ALA A 279 -0.20 23.98 -0.26
N SER A 280 0.29 24.90 -1.09
CA SER A 280 -0.13 24.99 -2.50
C SER A 280 0.18 23.71 -3.28
N GLN A 281 1.33 23.05 -3.04
CA GLN A 281 1.66 21.80 -3.72
C GLN A 281 0.70 20.67 -3.34
N ILE A 282 0.30 20.60 -2.06
CA ILE A 282 -0.72 19.66 -1.59
C ILE A 282 -2.07 19.92 -2.28
N ARG A 283 -2.47 21.20 -2.40
CA ARG A 283 -3.70 21.56 -3.14
C ARG A 283 -3.60 21.21 -4.63
N SER A 284 -2.44 21.36 -5.26
CA SER A 284 -2.24 20.92 -6.65
C SER A 284 -2.36 19.40 -6.80
N MET A 285 -1.90 18.62 -5.82
CA MET A 285 -2.09 17.16 -5.85
C MET A 285 -3.56 16.78 -5.74
N LYS A 286 -4.36 17.53 -4.97
CA LYS A 286 -5.82 17.32 -4.88
C LYS A 286 -6.52 17.41 -6.25
N SER A 287 -6.02 18.21 -7.21
CA SER A 287 -6.62 18.28 -8.55
C SER A 287 -6.42 17.03 -9.40
N LEU A 288 -5.54 16.11 -8.99
CA LEU A 288 -5.39 14.79 -9.63
C LEU A 288 -6.57 13.85 -9.33
N PHE A 289 -7.43 14.20 -8.38
CA PHE A 289 -8.57 13.41 -7.94
C PHE A 289 -9.87 14.20 -8.16
N PRO A 290 -10.52 14.11 -9.34
CA PRO A 290 -11.69 14.93 -9.69
C PRO A 290 -12.95 14.54 -8.89
N ASP A 291 -13.88 15.48 -8.69
CA ASP A 291 -15.19 15.16 -8.12
C ASP A 291 -15.97 14.31 -9.15
N HIS A 292 -16.34 13.09 -8.77
CA HIS A 292 -17.18 12.19 -9.57
C HIS A 292 -18.65 12.30 -9.17
#